data_AF-A0A2K4XIL0-F1
#
_entry.id   AF-A0A2K4XIL0-F1
#
_cell.length_a   1.000
_cell.length_b   1.000
_cell.length_c   1.000
_cell.angle_alpha   90.00
_cell.angle_beta   90.00
_cell.angle_gamma   90.00
#
_symmetry.space_group_name_H-M   'P 1'
#
loop_
_entity.id
_entity.type
_entity.pdbx_description
1 polymer ?
#
loop_
_entity_poly.entity_id
_entity_poly.type
_entity_poly.pdbx_seq_one_letter_code
_entity_poly.pdbx_strand_id
1 'polypeptide(L)'
;MAVPIDSIQVGRVFEFPGGARRVVKLSPPLGTGFNVEWEYADGQKRQGKHGGSQWVHYFRKSAKRELMVDGPGGQTRALRTSEVVPVLDVPINVSIHTTCPRKWAFVDLETGEVWKHDGEAFIRASTDEVKSITRALGGC
;
A
#
# COMPACT_ATOMS: atom_id res chain seq x y z
N MET A 1 -24.99 -7.19 3.73
CA MET A 1 -24.94 -6.33 4.93
C MET A 1 -24.35 -4.99 4.51
N ALA A 2 -24.88 -3.87 4.98
CA ALA A 2 -24.29 -2.56 4.70
C ALA A 2 -23.02 -2.38 5.54
N VAL A 3 -21.96 -1.82 4.96
CA VAL A 3 -20.73 -1.51 5.72
C VAL A 3 -21.05 -0.54 6.86
N PRO A 4 -20.39 -0.64 8.04
CA PRO A 4 -20.55 0.32 9.12
C PRO A 4 -20.26 1.75 8.66
N ILE A 5 -20.95 2.75 9.24
CA ILE A 5 -20.69 4.15 8.86
C ILE A 5 -19.30 4.60 9.34
N ASP A 6 -18.87 4.11 10.50
CA ASP A 6 -17.60 4.49 11.14
C ASP A 6 -16.36 3.95 10.42
N SER A 7 -16.53 2.94 9.55
CA SER A 7 -15.42 2.43 8.73
C SER A 7 -15.17 3.29 7.48
N ILE A 8 -16.09 4.19 7.12
CA ILE A 8 -15.96 5.06 5.95
C ILE A 8 -15.04 6.22 6.29
N GLN A 9 -13.76 6.04 6.02
CA GLN A 9 -12.70 7.02 6.27
C GLN A 9 -11.94 7.31 4.98
N VAL A 10 -11.34 8.50 4.89
CA VAL A 10 -10.48 8.89 3.76
C VAL A 10 -9.34 7.86 3.61
N GLY A 11 -9.06 7.47 2.37
CA GLY A 11 -8.08 6.45 2.00
C GLY A 11 -8.63 5.03 1.95
N ARG A 12 -9.74 4.73 2.64
CA ARG A 12 -10.33 3.38 2.65
C ARG A 12 -10.95 3.01 1.31
N VAL A 13 -10.86 1.73 0.97
CA VAL A 13 -11.36 1.17 -0.29
C VAL A 13 -12.51 0.22 -0.02
N PHE A 14 -13.56 0.30 -0.83
CA PHE A 14 -14.75 -0.52 -0.69
C PHE A 14 -15.12 -1.17 -2.02
N GLU A 15 -15.59 -2.41 -1.96
CA GLU A 15 -16.05 -3.16 -3.14
C GLU A 15 -17.48 -2.74 -3.52
N PHE A 16 -17.68 -2.39 -4.80
CA PHE A 16 -19.01 -2.14 -5.38
C PHE A 16 -19.23 -2.99 -6.64
N PRO A 17 -20.49 -3.24 -7.06
CA PRO A 17 -20.77 -3.95 -8.32
C PRO A 17 -20.11 -3.35 -9.56
N GLY A 18 -19.87 -2.02 -9.56
CA GLY A 18 -19.24 -1.30 -10.67
C GLY A 18 -17.74 -1.07 -10.54
N GLY A 19 -17.06 -1.78 -9.63
CA GLY A 19 -15.63 -1.63 -9.35
C GLY A 19 -15.32 -1.08 -7.96
N ALA A 20 -14.10 -1.32 -7.48
CA ALA A 20 -13.65 -0.83 -6.18
C ALA A 20 -13.57 0.70 -6.16
N ARG A 21 -14.00 1.33 -5.07
CA ARG A 21 -13.99 2.79 -4.89
C ARG A 21 -13.21 3.15 -3.63
N ARG A 22 -12.36 4.16 -3.74
CA ARG A 22 -11.60 4.74 -2.63
C ARG A 22 -12.27 6.03 -2.18
N VAL A 23 -12.42 6.21 -0.88
CA VAL A 23 -12.86 7.47 -0.30
C VAL A 23 -11.70 8.48 -0.38
N VAL A 24 -11.89 9.58 -1.09
CA VAL A 24 -10.86 10.63 -1.24
C VAL A 24 -11.11 11.82 -0.32
N LYS A 25 -12.38 12.08 0.03
CA LYS A 25 -12.75 13.19 0.90
C LYS A 25 -14.14 12.99 1.49
N LEU A 26 -14.31 13.50 2.71
CA LEU A 26 -15.59 13.54 3.41
C LEU A 26 -16.00 14.99 3.63
N SER A 27 -17.26 15.32 3.37
CA SER A 27 -17.78 16.64 3.73
C SER A 27 -17.93 16.77 5.24
N PRO A 28 -18.05 18.01 5.77
CA PRO A 28 -18.56 18.20 7.12
C PRO A 28 -19.90 17.48 7.33
N PRO A 29 -20.19 16.98 8.54
CA PRO A 29 -21.46 16.37 8.86
C PRO A 29 -22.63 17.32 8.62
N LEU A 30 -23.70 16.80 8.03
CA LEU A 30 -24.97 17.49 7.84
C LEU A 30 -26.09 16.58 8.35
N GLY A 31 -26.56 16.86 9.57
CA GLY A 31 -27.52 15.99 10.27
C GLY A 31 -26.89 14.64 10.64
N THR A 32 -27.50 13.55 10.20
CA THR A 32 -27.06 12.17 10.52
C THR A 32 -26.05 11.58 9.53
N GLY A 33 -25.55 12.38 8.58
CA GLY A 33 -24.66 11.88 7.54
C GLY A 33 -23.73 12.94 6.96
N PHE A 34 -23.02 12.56 5.91
CA PHE A 34 -22.07 13.40 5.17
C PHE A 34 -21.99 12.94 3.71
N ASN A 35 -21.44 13.78 2.84
CA ASN A 35 -21.10 13.39 1.47
C ASN A 35 -19.74 12.71 1.44
N VAL A 36 -19.67 11.60 0.70
CA VAL A 36 -18.47 10.83 0.41
C VAL A 36 -18.04 11.15 -1.02
N GLU A 37 -16.94 11.88 -1.17
CA GLU A 37 -16.24 11.98 -2.45
C GLU A 37 -15.33 10.75 -2.61
N TRP A 38 -15.39 10.11 -3.77
CA TRP A 38 -14.68 8.87 -4.04
C TRP A 38 -14.10 8.83 -5.45
N GLU A 39 -13.08 8.00 -5.64
CA GLU A 39 -12.49 7.67 -6.94
C GLU A 39 -12.50 6.16 -7.17
N TYR A 40 -12.37 5.71 -8.41
CA TYR A 40 -12.14 4.30 -8.70
C TYR A 40 -10.73 3.90 -8.24
N ALA A 41 -10.66 2.86 -7.41
CA ALA A 41 -9.40 2.49 -6.75
C ALA A 41 -8.33 1.95 -7.72
N ASP A 42 -8.74 1.54 -8.92
CA ASP A 42 -7.85 1.10 -10.02
C ASP A 42 -7.40 2.26 -10.94
N GLY A 43 -7.82 3.50 -10.65
CA GLY A 43 -7.53 4.68 -11.46
C GLY A 43 -8.25 4.70 -12.82
N GLN A 44 -9.04 3.69 -13.16
CA GLN A 44 -9.69 3.61 -14.47
C GLN A 44 -10.91 4.51 -14.55
N LYS A 45 -11.08 5.19 -15.69
CA LYS A 45 -12.31 5.94 -15.99
C LYS A 45 -13.43 4.96 -16.28
N ARG A 46 -14.61 5.20 -15.68
CA ARG A 46 -15.85 4.54 -16.07
C ARG A 46 -16.87 5.61 -16.40
N GLN A 47 -17.53 5.47 -17.54
CA GLN A 47 -18.47 6.49 -18.05
C GLN A 47 -17.84 7.90 -18.09
N GLY A 48 -16.56 7.98 -18.46
CA GLY A 48 -15.81 9.24 -18.57
C GLY A 48 -15.37 9.87 -17.25
N LYS A 49 -15.68 9.27 -16.09
CA LYS A 49 -15.35 9.83 -14.76
C LYS A 49 -14.35 8.94 -14.03
N HIS A 50 -13.42 9.56 -13.29
CA HIS A 50 -12.53 8.87 -12.35
C HIS A 50 -13.17 8.65 -10.97
N GLY A 51 -14.29 9.29 -10.71
CA GLY A 51 -14.90 9.29 -9.38
C GLY A 51 -16.28 9.92 -9.35
N GLY A 52 -16.75 10.18 -8.15
CA GLY A 52 -18.04 10.81 -7.91
C GLY A 52 -18.22 11.25 -6.46
N SER A 53 -19.41 11.77 -6.17
CA SER A 53 -19.83 12.11 -4.81
C SER A 53 -21.15 11.44 -4.52
N GLN A 54 -21.31 10.90 -3.31
CA GLN A 54 -22.50 10.18 -2.89
C GLN A 54 -22.77 10.40 -1.40
N TRP A 55 -24.04 10.57 -1.03
CA TRP A 55 -24.44 10.62 0.37
C TRP A 55 -24.08 9.30 1.09
N VAL A 56 -23.53 9.40 2.30
CA VAL A 56 -22.95 8.26 3.05
C VAL A 56 -23.92 7.08 3.19
N HIS A 57 -25.22 7.33 3.39
CA HIS A 57 -26.22 6.26 3.51
C HIS A 57 -26.40 5.48 2.20
N TYR A 58 -26.29 6.14 1.04
CA TYR A 58 -26.32 5.44 -0.25
C TYR A 58 -25.00 4.74 -0.54
N PHE A 59 -23.87 5.38 -0.20
CA PHE A 59 -22.55 4.78 -0.35
C PHE A 59 -22.46 3.46 0.42
N ARG A 60 -22.81 3.46 1.72
CA ARG A 60 -22.73 2.26 2.56
C ARG A 60 -23.73 1.16 2.19
N LYS A 61 -24.87 1.54 1.62
CA LYS A 61 -25.90 0.58 1.15
C LYS A 61 -25.43 -0.17 -0.09
N SER A 62 -24.66 0.50 -0.95
CA SER A 62 -24.13 -0.08 -2.19
C SER A 62 -22.76 -0.76 -2.02
N ALA A 63 -22.00 -0.41 -0.99
CA ALA A 63 -20.75 -1.07 -0.65
C ALA A 63 -21.00 -2.49 -0.13
N LYS A 64 -20.30 -3.47 -0.71
CA LYS A 64 -20.41 -4.88 -0.31
C LYS A 64 -19.57 -5.19 0.93
N ARG A 65 -18.29 -4.77 0.90
CA ARG A 65 -17.31 -4.95 1.97
C ARG A 65 -16.19 -3.91 1.84
N GLU A 66 -15.52 -3.63 2.95
CA GLU A 66 -14.24 -2.94 2.95
C GLU A 66 -13.18 -3.88 2.37
N LEU A 67 -12.36 -3.35 1.48
CA LEU A 67 -11.14 -4.02 1.02
C LEU A 67 -10.01 -3.49 1.90
N MET A 68 -9.33 -4.40 2.58
CA MET A 68 -8.07 -4.10 3.27
C MET A 68 -7.03 -3.78 2.19
N VAL A 69 -7.00 -2.53 1.76
CA VAL A 69 -5.94 -1.97 0.95
C VAL A 69 -5.15 -1.14 1.95
N ASP A 70 -4.07 -1.72 2.48
CA ASP A 70 -3.22 -0.99 3.41
C ASP A 70 -2.61 0.20 2.64
N GLY A 71 -2.70 1.40 3.20
CA GLY A 71 -2.19 2.64 2.60
C GLY A 71 -3.26 3.55 1.96
N PRO A 72 -3.37 4.82 2.37
CA PRO A 72 -4.22 5.81 1.71
C PRO A 72 -3.60 6.19 0.38
N GLY A 73 -4.17 5.66 -0.70
CA GLY A 73 -3.66 5.89 -2.06
C GLY A 73 -3.58 4.63 -2.91
N GLY A 74 -3.76 3.44 -2.30
CA GLY A 74 -3.88 2.12 -2.95
C GLY A 74 -2.98 1.90 -4.16
N GLN A 75 -1.81 2.53 -4.16
CA GLN A 75 -0.76 2.24 -5.08
C GLN A 75 -0.15 0.93 -4.61
N THR A 76 0.02 0.02 -5.55
CA THR A 76 0.65 -1.26 -5.30
C THR A 76 1.88 -1.38 -6.17
N ARG A 77 2.92 -2.03 -5.66
CA ARG A 77 4.15 -2.34 -6.43
C ARG A 77 4.32 -3.84 -6.52
N ALA A 78 4.72 -4.31 -7.70
CA ALA A 78 5.02 -5.72 -7.93
C ALA A 78 6.45 -6.01 -7.50
N LEU A 79 6.63 -7.05 -6.68
CA LEU A 79 7.93 -7.56 -6.27
C LEU A 79 8.45 -8.59 -7.29
N ARG A 80 9.76 -8.83 -7.29
CA ARG A 80 10.38 -9.90 -8.10
C ARG A 80 9.93 -11.30 -7.68
N THR A 81 9.38 -11.45 -6.49
CA THR A 81 8.73 -12.67 -6.00
C THR A 81 7.36 -12.91 -6.63
N SER A 82 6.88 -12.02 -7.51
CA SER A 82 5.52 -11.99 -8.07
C SER A 82 4.43 -11.61 -7.05
N GLU A 83 4.80 -11.30 -5.82
CA GLU A 83 3.91 -10.71 -4.82
C GLU A 83 3.62 -9.25 -5.18
N VAL A 84 2.43 -8.77 -4.82
CA VAL A 84 2.01 -7.38 -4.99
C VAL A 84 1.80 -6.79 -3.60
N VAL A 85 2.54 -5.74 -3.27
CA VAL A 85 2.51 -5.11 -1.95
C VAL A 85 1.97 -3.68 -2.01
N PRO A 86 1.28 -3.23 -0.95
CA PRO A 86 0.82 -1.84 -0.86
C PRO A 86 1.97 -0.86 -0.62
N VAL A 87 1.84 0.34 -1.17
CA VAL A 87 2.68 1.49 -0.84
C VAL A 87 2.09 2.21 0.36
N LEU A 88 2.89 2.37 1.42
CA LEU A 88 2.52 3.18 2.58
C LEU A 88 2.61 4.67 2.22
N ASP A 89 1.71 5.46 2.78
CA ASP A 89 1.66 6.92 2.63
C ASP A 89 2.69 7.66 3.48
N VAL A 90 3.10 7.04 4.57
CA VAL A 90 4.13 7.55 5.47
C VAL A 90 5.36 6.65 5.43
N PRO A 91 6.58 7.23 5.42
CA PRO A 91 7.80 6.45 5.57
C PRO A 91 7.80 5.67 6.88
N ILE A 92 8.27 4.43 6.84
CA ILE A 92 8.53 3.62 8.03
C ILE A 92 10.01 3.63 8.36
N ASN A 93 10.32 3.71 9.65
CA ASN A 93 11.69 3.60 10.14
C ASN A 93 12.00 2.13 10.44
N VAL A 94 13.06 1.61 9.82
CA VAL A 94 13.62 0.29 10.13
C VAL A 94 14.94 0.51 10.86
N SER A 95 15.07 -0.02 12.07
CA SER A 95 16.28 0.11 12.90
C SER A 95 16.85 -1.26 13.24
N ILE A 96 18.16 -1.43 13.03
CA ILE A 96 18.89 -2.64 13.43
C ILE A 96 20.00 -2.25 14.40
N HIS A 97 19.99 -2.87 15.58
CA HIS A 97 21.06 -2.74 16.57
C HIS A 97 21.96 -3.97 16.49
N THR A 98 23.23 -3.78 16.14
CA THR A 98 24.17 -4.89 16.00
C THR A 98 25.61 -4.45 16.26
N THR A 99 26.42 -5.35 16.82
CA THR A 99 27.88 -5.17 16.95
C THR A 99 28.64 -5.70 15.73
N CYS A 100 27.93 -6.30 14.76
CA CYS A 100 28.53 -6.88 13.56
C CYS A 100 27.79 -6.40 12.29
N PRO A 101 27.87 -5.11 11.94
CA PRO A 101 27.10 -4.52 10.84
C PRO A 101 27.33 -5.24 9.50
N ARG A 102 28.55 -5.72 9.26
CA ARG A 102 28.94 -6.46 8.03
C ARG A 102 28.29 -7.83 7.86
N LYS A 103 27.62 -8.37 8.89
CA LYS A 103 26.89 -9.64 8.80
C LYS A 103 25.53 -9.49 8.11
N TRP A 104 25.06 -8.26 7.94
CA TRP A 104 23.73 -7.98 7.46
C TRP A 104 23.79 -7.43 6.04
N ALA A 105 22.84 -7.88 5.23
CA ALA A 105 22.54 -7.32 3.94
C ALA A 105 21.01 -7.17 3.81
N PHE A 106 20.59 -6.16 3.08
CA PHE A 106 19.21 -5.84 2.78
C PHE A 106 19.02 -6.05 1.29
N VAL A 107 17.94 -6.72 0.92
CA VAL A 107 17.58 -6.94 -0.47
C VAL A 107 16.32 -6.13 -0.75
N ASP A 108 16.40 -5.22 -1.69
CA ASP A 108 15.21 -4.60 -2.27
C ASP A 108 14.50 -5.65 -3.14
N LEU A 109 13.34 -6.12 -2.70
CA LEU A 109 12.58 -7.16 -3.38
C LEU A 109 11.92 -6.67 -4.67
N GLU A 110 11.86 -5.37 -4.92
CA GLU A 110 11.37 -4.81 -6.18
C GLU A 110 12.48 -4.73 -7.22
N THR A 111 13.63 -4.15 -6.87
CA THR A 111 14.71 -3.93 -7.84
C THR A 111 15.74 -5.06 -7.87
N GLY A 112 15.80 -5.89 -6.83
CA GLY A 112 16.83 -6.90 -6.62
C GLY A 112 18.17 -6.32 -6.15
N GLU A 113 18.23 -5.03 -5.83
CA GLU A 113 19.45 -4.41 -5.32
C GLU A 113 19.78 -4.91 -3.92
N VAL A 114 21.06 -5.16 -3.68
CA VAL A 114 21.55 -5.59 -2.38
C VAL A 114 22.37 -4.46 -1.76
N TRP A 115 22.02 -4.13 -0.53
CA TRP A 115 22.65 -3.11 0.26
C TRP A 115 23.19 -3.71 1.56
N LYS A 116 24.22 -3.12 2.12
CA LYS A 116 24.86 -3.59 3.37
C LYS A 116 25.36 -2.41 4.17
N HIS A 117 25.83 -2.69 5.37
CA HIS A 117 26.50 -1.70 6.22
C HIS A 117 27.96 -2.10 6.43
N ASP A 118 28.91 -1.20 6.17
CA ASP A 118 30.34 -1.47 6.35
C ASP A 118 30.86 -1.18 7.77
N GLY A 119 30.06 -0.45 8.55
CA GLY A 119 30.37 0.01 9.91
C GLY A 119 30.18 1.52 10.06
N GLU A 120 30.21 2.25 8.96
CA GLU A 120 30.09 3.70 8.93
C GLU A 120 28.90 4.14 8.08
N ALA A 121 28.68 3.49 6.94
CA ALA A 121 27.65 3.88 5.99
C ALA A 121 26.86 2.68 5.44
N PHE A 122 25.66 3.02 4.97
CA PHE A 122 24.87 2.13 4.13
C PHE A 122 25.37 2.23 2.69
N ILE A 123 25.86 1.11 2.16
CA ILE A 123 26.49 1.04 0.85
C ILE A 123 25.87 -0.07 0.00
N ARG A 124 25.85 0.15 -1.32
CA ARG A 124 25.44 -0.87 -2.28
C ARG A 124 26.48 -1.98 -2.32
N ALA A 125 26.06 -3.24 -2.29
CA ALA A 125 26.95 -4.38 -2.42
C ALA A 125 27.50 -4.50 -3.86
N SER A 126 28.76 -4.88 -3.99
CA SER A 126 29.38 -5.14 -5.29
C SER A 126 28.84 -6.43 -5.91
N THR A 127 29.04 -6.63 -7.22
CA THR A 127 28.60 -7.84 -7.92
C THR A 127 29.15 -9.12 -7.29
N ASP A 128 30.40 -9.13 -6.82
CA ASP A 128 31.01 -10.31 -6.22
C ASP A 128 30.50 -10.58 -4.80
N GLU A 129 30.15 -9.52 -4.06
CA GLU A 129 29.49 -9.63 -2.77
C GLU A 129 28.07 -10.19 -2.92
N VAL A 130 27.31 -9.72 -3.91
CA VAL A 130 25.99 -10.27 -4.23
C VAL A 130 26.08 -11.77 -4.51
N LYS A 131 27.03 -12.21 -5.35
CA LYS A 131 27.24 -13.66 -5.61
C LYS A 131 27.50 -14.44 -4.32
N SER A 132 28.29 -13.87 -3.41
CA SER A 132 28.64 -14.51 -2.14
C SER A 132 27.43 -14.61 -1.21
N ILE A 133 26.62 -13.55 -1.14
CA ILE A 133 25.35 -13.51 -0.38
C ILE A 133 24.35 -14.52 -0.97
N THR A 134 24.15 -14.53 -2.28
CA THR A 134 23.26 -15.49 -2.95
C THR A 134 23.69 -16.93 -2.69
N ARG A 135 25.00 -17.22 -2.71
CA ARG A 135 25.51 -18.55 -2.36
C ARG A 135 25.20 -18.92 -0.90
N ALA A 136 25.30 -17.97 0.03
CA ALA A 136 24.95 -18.20 1.43
C ALA A 136 23.45 -18.47 1.62
N LEU A 137 22.59 -17.93 0.76
CA LEU A 137 21.13 -18.15 0.79
C LEU A 137 20.71 -19.44 0.06
N GLY A 138 21.41 -19.83 -1.01
CA GLY A 138 21.12 -21.01 -1.83
C GLY A 138 21.80 -22.31 -1.36
N GLY A 139 22.41 -22.32 -0.18
CA GLY A 139 23.07 -23.48 0.42
C GLY A 139 22.10 -24.37 1.21
N CYS A 140 21.16 -25.01 0.51
CA CYS A 140 20.47 -26.24 0.94
C CYS A 140 20.31 -27.14 -0.29
#